data_AF-A0A059DVH7-F1
#
_entry.id   AF-A0A059DVH7-F1
#
_cell.length_a   1.000
_cell.length_b   1.000
_cell.length_c   1.000
_cell.angle_alpha   90.00
_cell.angle_beta   90.00
_cell.angle_gamma   90.00
#
_symmetry.space_group_name_H-M   'P 1'
#
loop_
_entity.id
_entity.type
_entity.pdbx_description
1 polymer ?
#
loop_
_entity_poly.entity_id
_entity_poly.type
_entity_poly.pdbx_seq_one_letter_code
_entity_poly.pdbx_strand_id
1 'polypeptide(L)'
;MKYLLTGVAAITMLTACGQKDKPDDAAVPSGIVFSESKIPSYSVHKGDAGSAAAALAAMSLETSGSGNVTWDKRALNGDKAVFTGVTIVTSAYEADDEDEISELDGADLTVATLELDGLAMLDGEPSFSRILLNDITFVPTDPDEAENGSGKIGSIDLVNPSPETANWVASLFSEDEVPDLPEGDALAFDHWAVKDVDFRIDDPDGEEGTFTIGTIEVTGLKEQAAALMKLDGLTFDMFDPVEDTKMKLNLASIEMRGADLGLLTDASEDAADPEEVSQMMNLAGQDPANPGYESLTLNGFDMDMAGVKIDLPKLVSAVGRDKKNGVVAVKTEPFKVSLTTDEGKYGEQLAGQLAMLGYQELELSGAGYQTYDEASDLTTYKKGENFWELKDGFRIDFGAQYAGAKAMAEADASDDPADMLGDTLDNMIIHNMELSIDDDGFMDRAFNAYAAQSGQDPQEIRNQLTGLLAMAPMMAAGSGIDPELLTEASTALSSFVTSPKTLTIKLAPAEPLAMSTLADMEDPSALTKEKLGFSAANE
;
A
#
# COMPACT_ATOMS: atom_id res chain seq x y z
N MET A 1 -17.00 6.77 18.94
CA MET A 1 -17.22 5.59 18.06
C MET A 1 -17.21 5.99 16.59
N LYS A 2 -17.78 7.17 16.21
CA LYS A 2 -17.40 7.94 15.01
C LYS A 2 -15.88 7.92 14.83
N TYR A 3 -15.10 8.48 15.75
CA TYR A 3 -13.61 8.41 15.75
C TYR A 3 -12.97 7.02 15.81
N LEU A 4 -13.67 5.97 16.26
CA LEU A 4 -13.17 4.59 16.21
C LEU A 4 -13.50 3.96 14.84
N LEU A 5 -14.47 4.51 14.10
CA LEU A 5 -14.92 4.09 12.77
C LEU A 5 -14.33 4.97 11.64
N THR A 6 -14.17 6.27 11.83
CA THR A 6 -13.24 7.14 11.04
C THR A 6 -11.80 6.78 11.37
N GLY A 7 -11.52 6.37 12.62
CA GLY A 7 -10.30 5.64 12.96
C GLY A 7 -10.22 4.31 12.21
N VAL A 8 -11.30 3.53 12.09
CA VAL A 8 -11.32 2.34 11.20
C VAL A 8 -11.15 2.75 9.74
N ALA A 9 -11.67 3.87 9.24
CA ALA A 9 -11.47 4.32 7.86
C ALA A 9 -10.01 4.75 7.60
N ALA A 10 -9.42 5.56 8.49
CA ALA A 10 -8.01 5.96 8.42
C ALA A 10 -7.04 4.79 8.69
N ILE A 11 -7.36 3.89 9.64
CA ILE A 11 -6.58 2.68 9.97
C ILE A 11 -6.83 1.56 8.94
N THR A 12 -7.98 1.49 8.26
CA THR A 12 -8.18 0.57 7.10
C THR A 12 -7.50 1.09 5.85
N MET A 13 -7.31 2.41 5.70
CA MET A 13 -6.43 2.99 4.69
C MET A 13 -4.94 2.74 4.99
N LEU A 14 -4.57 2.54 6.28
CA LEU A 14 -3.18 2.31 6.71
C LEU A 14 -2.83 0.84 7.01
N THR A 15 -3.77 -0.10 7.01
CA THR A 15 -3.49 -1.48 7.48
C THR A 15 -4.19 -2.58 6.68
N ALA A 16 -3.40 -3.49 6.12
CA ALA A 16 -3.85 -4.64 5.35
C ALA A 16 -2.65 -5.63 5.26
N CYS A 17 -2.64 -6.95 5.55
CA CYS A 17 -3.70 -7.93 5.77
C CYS A 17 -3.26 -9.33 6.43
N GLY A 18 -3.90 -10.52 6.30
CA GLY A 18 -3.14 -11.78 6.58
C GLY A 18 -3.51 -13.13 5.88
N GLN A 19 -2.54 -13.91 5.37
CA GLN A 19 -2.38 -15.38 5.59
C GLN A 19 -1.04 -15.94 5.04
N LYS A 20 -0.52 -16.98 5.72
CA LYS A 20 0.83 -17.59 5.55
C LYS A 20 1.08 -18.28 4.21
N ASP A 21 1.81 -17.60 3.33
CA ASP A 21 2.57 -18.24 2.27
C ASP A 21 4.03 -17.79 2.33
N LYS A 22 4.91 -18.72 2.74
CA LYS A 22 6.35 -18.44 2.77
C LYS A 22 6.92 -18.53 1.36
N PRO A 23 7.85 -17.63 0.97
CA PRO A 23 8.60 -17.77 -0.27
C PRO A 23 9.44 -19.06 -0.28
N ASP A 24 9.59 -19.67 -1.45
CA ASP A 24 10.39 -20.88 -1.64
C ASP A 24 11.90 -20.55 -1.53
N ASP A 25 12.62 -21.30 -0.69
CA ASP A 25 14.05 -21.16 -0.34
C ASP A 25 15.04 -21.49 -1.49
N ALA A 26 14.62 -21.35 -2.74
CA ALA A 26 15.44 -21.72 -3.89
C ALA A 26 16.49 -20.63 -4.20
N ALA A 27 17.74 -20.94 -3.83
CA ALA A 27 19.00 -20.29 -4.25
C ALA A 27 19.42 -18.99 -3.53
N VAL A 28 19.20 -18.90 -2.22
CA VAL A 28 19.71 -17.80 -1.40
C VAL A 28 21.23 -17.95 -1.15
N PRO A 29 22.04 -16.87 -1.24
CA PRO A 29 23.42 -16.85 -0.75
C PRO A 29 23.50 -17.30 0.72
N SER A 30 24.54 -18.06 1.07
CA SER A 30 24.66 -18.70 2.39
C SER A 30 24.59 -17.67 3.55
N GLY A 31 23.50 -17.67 4.32
CA GLY A 31 23.39 -16.93 5.58
C GLY A 31 22.31 -15.84 5.64
N ILE A 32 21.62 -15.53 4.55
CA ILE A 32 20.42 -14.67 4.55
C ILE A 32 19.22 -15.53 4.96
N VAL A 33 18.39 -15.01 5.86
CA VAL A 33 17.17 -15.70 6.31
C VAL A 33 15.97 -14.81 6.02
N PHE A 34 15.03 -15.33 5.23
CA PHE A 34 13.69 -14.77 5.06
C PHE A 34 12.78 -15.37 6.12
N SER A 35 12.88 -14.87 7.35
CA SER A 35 12.07 -15.34 8.46
C SER A 35 11.20 -14.23 9.02
N GLU A 36 9.93 -14.54 9.14
CA GLU A 36 8.95 -13.74 9.85
C GLU A 36 9.15 -13.84 11.35
N SER A 37 9.04 -12.70 12.04
CA SER A 37 8.90 -12.65 13.49
C SER A 37 7.65 -13.42 13.94
N LYS A 38 7.74 -14.01 15.12
CA LYS A 38 6.58 -14.69 15.73
C LYS A 38 5.56 -13.64 16.11
N ILE A 39 4.32 -13.85 15.68
CA ILE A 39 3.18 -13.09 16.18
C ILE A 39 3.10 -13.33 17.69
N PRO A 40 3.14 -12.27 18.52
CA PRO A 40 3.05 -12.42 19.96
C PRO A 40 1.70 -13.02 20.34
N SER A 41 1.71 -13.96 21.28
CA SER A 41 0.48 -14.39 21.93
C SER A 41 0.14 -13.39 23.03
N TYR A 42 -1.12 -13.03 23.16
CA TYR A 42 -1.59 -12.14 24.21
C TYR A 42 -2.50 -12.86 25.21
N SER A 43 -2.62 -12.29 26.40
CA SER A 43 -3.57 -12.74 27.42
C SER A 43 -4.10 -11.53 28.17
N VAL A 44 -5.41 -11.53 28.43
CA VAL A 44 -6.07 -10.42 29.14
C VAL A 44 -5.47 -10.25 30.54
N HIS A 45 -4.97 -9.04 30.83
CA HIS A 45 -4.45 -8.71 32.16
C HIS A 45 -5.55 -8.73 33.22
N LYS A 46 -5.17 -8.99 34.48
CA LYS A 46 -6.11 -8.88 35.60
C LYS A 46 -6.30 -7.41 35.98
N GLY A 47 -7.54 -7.04 36.25
CA GLY A 47 -7.87 -5.74 36.81
C GLY A 47 -7.83 -5.73 38.33
N ASP A 48 -8.49 -4.74 38.90
CA ASP A 48 -8.68 -4.57 40.33
C ASP A 48 -10.16 -4.52 40.68
N ALA A 49 -10.67 -5.64 41.20
CA ALA A 49 -12.06 -5.76 41.65
C ALA A 49 -12.45 -4.72 42.72
N GLY A 50 -11.50 -4.15 43.47
CA GLY A 50 -11.76 -3.11 44.45
C GLY A 50 -12.10 -1.75 43.84
N SER A 51 -11.59 -1.47 42.64
CA SER A 51 -11.78 -0.21 41.93
C SER A 51 -12.63 -0.33 40.66
N ALA A 52 -13.05 -1.54 40.26
CA ALA A 52 -13.84 -1.79 39.06
C ALA A 52 -15.13 -0.93 38.96
N ALA A 53 -15.86 -0.72 40.07
CA ALA A 53 -17.03 0.16 40.07
C ALA A 53 -16.67 1.64 39.88
N ALA A 54 -15.51 2.08 40.39
CA ALA A 54 -15.03 3.44 40.18
C ALA A 54 -14.59 3.62 38.72
N ALA A 55 -13.96 2.62 38.11
CA ALA A 55 -13.61 2.62 36.70
C ALA A 55 -14.86 2.75 35.81
N LEU A 56 -15.90 1.94 36.06
CA LEU A 56 -17.17 2.06 35.34
C LEU A 56 -17.84 3.42 35.53
N ALA A 57 -17.76 4.01 36.72
CA ALA A 57 -18.29 5.35 36.96
C ALA A 57 -17.54 6.42 36.16
N ALA A 58 -16.22 6.31 36.04
CA ALA A 58 -15.41 7.21 35.22
C ALA A 58 -15.65 7.03 33.71
N MET A 59 -16.05 5.84 33.28
CA MET A 59 -16.46 5.56 31.89
C MET A 59 -17.94 5.89 31.60
N SER A 60 -18.68 6.52 32.52
CA SER A 60 -20.13 6.75 32.39
C SER A 60 -20.98 5.47 32.24
N LEU A 61 -20.44 4.32 32.67
CA LEU A 61 -21.04 2.98 32.58
C LEU A 61 -21.59 2.45 33.92
N GLU A 62 -21.51 3.23 35.00
CA GLU A 62 -22.04 2.81 36.30
C GLU A 62 -23.58 2.87 36.32
N THR A 63 -24.17 3.93 35.73
CA THR A 63 -25.62 4.16 35.67
C THR A 63 -26.07 4.34 34.21
N SER A 64 -27.10 3.60 33.78
CA SER A 64 -27.60 3.68 32.40
C SER A 64 -28.05 5.11 32.09
N GLY A 65 -27.51 5.69 31.02
CA GLY A 65 -27.77 7.08 30.60
C GLY A 65 -27.00 8.14 31.39
N SER A 66 -25.92 7.81 32.11
CA SER A 66 -25.04 8.84 32.72
C SER A 66 -24.09 9.53 31.74
N GLY A 67 -24.01 9.04 30.51
CA GLY A 67 -23.34 9.67 29.37
C GLY A 67 -24.14 9.38 28.10
N ASN A 68 -23.47 9.29 26.95
CA ASN A 68 -24.10 8.98 25.67
C ASN A 68 -24.51 7.50 25.50
N VAL A 69 -24.53 6.70 26.58
CA VAL A 69 -24.72 5.25 26.53
C VAL A 69 -25.82 4.79 27.48
N THR A 70 -26.71 3.93 26.96
CA THR A 70 -27.78 3.28 27.72
C THR A 70 -27.71 1.76 27.55
N TRP A 71 -28.25 1.03 28.52
CA TRP A 71 -28.32 -0.43 28.47
C TRP A 71 -29.50 -0.99 29.28
N ASP A 72 -29.95 -2.19 28.90
CA ASP A 72 -31.05 -2.90 29.57
C ASP A 72 -30.60 -3.63 30.84
N LYS A 73 -29.44 -4.28 30.78
CA LYS A 73 -28.92 -5.14 31.84
C LYS A 73 -27.43 -4.92 32.05
N ARG A 74 -27.01 -5.01 33.30
CA ARG A 74 -25.61 -4.97 33.73
C ARG A 74 -25.34 -6.11 34.71
N ALA A 75 -24.22 -6.80 34.52
CA ALA A 75 -23.67 -7.76 35.47
C ALA A 75 -22.21 -7.40 35.76
N LEU A 76 -21.88 -7.21 37.05
CA LEU A 76 -20.51 -6.96 37.51
C LEU A 76 -20.06 -8.15 38.37
N ASN A 77 -18.96 -8.80 38.01
CA ASN A 77 -18.37 -9.91 38.75
C ASN A 77 -16.86 -9.70 38.90
N GLY A 78 -16.45 -9.15 40.05
CA GLY A 78 -15.06 -8.78 40.29
C GLY A 78 -14.64 -7.61 39.40
N ASP A 79 -13.64 -7.84 38.55
CA ASP A 79 -13.09 -6.89 37.58
C ASP A 79 -13.71 -7.04 36.18
N LYS A 80 -14.82 -7.76 36.05
CA LYS A 80 -15.51 -8.02 34.78
C LYS A 80 -16.92 -7.44 34.78
N ALA A 81 -17.26 -6.68 33.75
CA ALA A 81 -18.60 -6.15 33.52
C ALA A 81 -19.16 -6.61 32.18
N VAL A 82 -20.44 -6.99 32.18
CA VAL A 82 -21.18 -7.34 30.96
C VAL A 82 -22.46 -6.53 30.91
N PHE A 83 -22.67 -5.86 29.78
CA PHE A 83 -23.85 -5.09 29.48
C PHE A 83 -24.59 -5.73 28.31
N THR A 84 -25.92 -5.74 28.34
CA THR A 84 -26.77 -6.32 27.29
C THR A 84 -27.78 -5.28 26.82
N GLY A 85 -28.03 -5.25 25.51
CA GLY A 85 -28.95 -4.32 24.87
C GLY A 85 -28.46 -2.89 25.05
N VAL A 86 -27.23 -2.63 24.58
CA VAL A 86 -26.57 -1.34 24.72
C VAL A 86 -26.92 -0.46 23.53
N THR A 87 -27.25 0.81 23.79
CA THR A 87 -27.40 1.84 22.76
C THR A 87 -26.42 2.96 23.06
N ILE A 88 -25.59 3.31 22.08
CA ILE A 88 -24.67 4.43 22.12
C ILE A 88 -25.23 5.51 21.19
N VAL A 89 -25.54 6.67 21.76
CA VAL A 89 -26.12 7.82 21.07
C VAL A 89 -24.99 8.60 20.42
N THR A 90 -24.97 8.60 19.09
CA THR A 90 -23.98 9.31 18.28
C THR A 90 -24.59 10.46 17.49
N SER A 91 -25.92 10.45 17.33
CA SER A 91 -26.71 11.47 16.62
C SER A 91 -26.83 12.83 17.30
N ALA A 92 -26.43 12.95 18.57
CA ALA A 92 -26.53 14.21 19.33
C ALA A 92 -25.33 15.17 19.11
N TYR A 93 -24.31 14.72 18.38
CA TYR A 93 -23.14 15.51 18.03
C TYR A 93 -23.35 16.08 16.62
N GLU A 94 -23.94 17.28 16.51
CA GLU A 94 -23.94 18.02 15.24
C GLU A 94 -22.52 18.54 14.99
N ALA A 95 -21.91 18.17 13.87
CA ALA A 95 -20.70 18.82 13.39
C ALA A 95 -21.09 20.24 12.91
N ASP A 96 -20.50 21.28 13.50
CA ASP A 96 -20.77 22.68 13.17
C ASP A 96 -20.13 23.12 11.83
N ASP A 97 -19.34 22.26 11.17
CA ASP A 97 -18.57 22.58 9.96
C ASP A 97 -18.98 21.71 8.75
N GLU A 98 -19.35 22.37 7.64
CA GLU A 98 -19.76 21.78 6.35
C GLU A 98 -18.64 21.05 5.58
N ASP A 99 -17.41 21.00 6.14
CA ASP A 99 -16.20 20.50 5.46
C ASP A 99 -15.69 19.15 6.00
N GLU A 100 -16.29 18.57 7.05
CA GLU A 100 -15.98 17.19 7.48
C GLU A 100 -16.87 16.18 6.74
N ILE A 101 -16.27 15.32 5.92
CA ILE A 101 -16.93 14.16 5.29
C ILE A 101 -17.38 13.21 6.41
N SER A 102 -18.61 13.40 6.86
CA SER A 102 -19.16 12.82 8.09
C SER A 102 -20.47 12.10 7.78
N GLU A 103 -20.41 11.02 7.00
CA GLU A 103 -21.58 10.22 6.61
C GLU A 103 -22.22 9.41 7.77
N LEU A 104 -21.77 9.61 9.02
CA LEU A 104 -22.35 8.98 10.22
C LEU A 104 -23.16 9.95 11.08
N ASP A 105 -23.27 11.22 10.69
CA ASP A 105 -24.21 12.14 11.32
C ASP A 105 -25.62 11.65 10.97
N GLY A 106 -26.36 11.19 11.99
CA GLY A 106 -27.73 10.70 11.80
C GLY A 106 -27.98 9.23 12.12
N ALA A 107 -27.00 8.46 12.64
CA ALA A 107 -27.28 7.09 13.13
C ALA A 107 -26.82 6.88 14.58
N ASP A 108 -27.61 6.13 15.36
CA ASP A 108 -27.22 5.59 16.68
C ASP A 108 -26.67 4.17 16.54
N LEU A 109 -25.87 3.72 17.51
CA LEU A 109 -25.32 2.37 17.52
C LEU A 109 -26.05 1.49 18.53
N THR A 110 -26.55 0.34 18.09
CA THR A 110 -27.05 -0.71 18.97
C THR A 110 -26.04 -1.84 19.04
N VAL A 111 -25.77 -2.33 20.24
CA VAL A 111 -24.80 -3.39 20.51
C VAL A 111 -25.48 -4.44 21.39
N ALA A 112 -25.51 -5.70 20.94
CA ALA A 112 -26.20 -6.73 21.71
C ALA A 112 -25.51 -6.98 23.06
N THR A 113 -24.18 -7.05 23.06
CA THR A 113 -23.38 -7.24 24.28
C THR A 113 -22.10 -6.41 24.25
N LEU A 114 -21.85 -5.67 25.34
CA LEU A 114 -20.57 -5.02 25.64
C LEU A 114 -19.94 -5.73 26.85
N GLU A 115 -18.74 -6.26 26.69
CA GLU A 115 -17.97 -6.90 27.74
C GLU A 115 -16.70 -6.09 28.04
N LEU A 116 -16.44 -5.85 29.32
CA LEU A 116 -15.23 -5.24 29.84
C LEU A 116 -14.58 -6.21 30.82
N ASP A 117 -13.34 -6.61 30.54
CA ASP A 117 -12.54 -7.43 31.45
C ASP A 117 -11.36 -6.62 32.00
N GLY A 118 -10.97 -6.95 33.23
CA GLY A 118 -9.79 -6.38 33.86
C GLY A 118 -9.93 -4.90 34.22
N LEU A 119 -11.13 -4.49 34.63
CA LEU A 119 -11.41 -3.12 35.07
C LEU A 119 -10.56 -2.72 36.29
N ALA A 120 -9.97 -1.54 36.24
CA ALA A 120 -9.19 -0.94 37.33
C ALA A 120 -9.18 0.59 37.24
N MET A 121 -8.85 1.25 38.34
CA MET A 121 -8.41 2.65 38.33
C MET A 121 -6.88 2.70 38.37
N LEU A 122 -6.25 3.33 37.39
CA LEU A 122 -4.80 3.54 37.32
C LEU A 122 -4.51 5.03 37.33
N ASP A 123 -3.73 5.49 38.30
CA ASP A 123 -3.35 6.91 38.47
C ASP A 123 -4.51 7.92 38.45
N GLY A 124 -5.72 7.48 38.79
CA GLY A 124 -6.93 8.30 38.83
C GLY A 124 -7.80 8.22 37.56
N GLU A 125 -7.38 7.45 36.56
CA GLU A 125 -8.10 7.26 35.29
C GLU A 125 -8.65 5.82 35.17
N PRO A 126 -9.75 5.62 34.42
CA PRO A 126 -10.28 4.28 34.16
C PRO A 126 -9.35 3.49 33.23
N SER A 127 -9.19 2.20 33.51
CA SER A 127 -8.46 1.28 32.64
C SER A 127 -9.19 -0.07 32.57
N PHE A 128 -8.96 -0.79 31.48
CA PHE A 128 -9.48 -2.14 31.23
C PHE A 128 -8.44 -2.95 30.45
N SER A 129 -8.51 -4.27 30.57
CA SER A 129 -7.63 -5.18 29.85
C SER A 129 -8.26 -5.73 28.58
N ARG A 130 -9.58 -5.71 28.46
CA ARG A 130 -10.27 -6.03 27.22
C ARG A 130 -11.61 -5.33 27.16
N ILE A 131 -11.95 -4.83 25.97
CA ILE A 131 -13.30 -4.42 25.61
C ILE A 131 -13.73 -5.22 24.39
N LEU A 132 -14.93 -5.81 24.45
CA LEU A 132 -15.52 -6.57 23.36
C LEU A 132 -16.96 -6.10 23.13
N LEU A 133 -17.24 -5.62 21.92
CA LEU A 133 -18.57 -5.30 21.44
C LEU A 133 -19.00 -6.41 20.49
N ASN A 134 -20.21 -6.95 20.65
CA ASN A 134 -20.77 -7.98 19.76
C ASN A 134 -22.12 -7.54 19.20
N ASP A 135 -22.36 -7.94 17.95
CA ASP A 135 -23.57 -7.69 17.16
C ASP A 135 -23.94 -6.20 17.16
N ILE A 136 -23.10 -5.40 16.50
CA ILE A 136 -23.27 -3.96 16.35
C ILE A 136 -24.15 -3.71 15.11
N THR A 137 -25.16 -2.88 15.27
CA THR A 137 -26.03 -2.43 14.17
C THR A 137 -26.17 -0.91 14.21
N PHE A 138 -26.00 -0.28 13.05
CA PHE A 138 -26.24 1.13 12.84
C PHE A 138 -27.74 1.35 12.65
N VAL A 139 -28.30 2.26 13.43
CA VAL A 139 -29.74 2.57 13.43
C VAL A 139 -29.88 4.03 13.03
N PRO A 140 -30.25 4.31 11.77
CA PRO A 140 -30.55 5.67 11.34
C PRO A 140 -31.62 6.32 12.21
N THR A 141 -31.44 7.60 12.48
CA THR A 141 -32.33 8.44 13.28
C THR A 141 -33.39 9.11 12.40
N ASP A 142 -33.10 9.30 11.12
CA ASP A 142 -34.09 9.62 10.10
C ASP A 142 -34.77 8.31 9.61
N PRO A 143 -36.10 8.17 9.73
CA PRO A 143 -36.82 7.03 9.20
C PRO A 143 -36.73 6.87 7.68
N ASP A 144 -36.50 7.94 6.91
CA ASP A 144 -36.36 7.85 5.46
C ASP A 144 -34.99 7.24 5.10
N GLU A 145 -33.91 7.56 5.84
CA GLU A 145 -32.59 6.93 5.69
C GLU A 145 -32.59 5.45 6.11
N ALA A 146 -33.44 5.08 7.06
CA ALA A 146 -33.59 3.69 7.50
C ALA A 146 -34.14 2.75 6.41
N GLU A 147 -34.74 3.30 5.35
CA GLU A 147 -35.18 2.54 4.18
C GLU A 147 -34.09 2.39 3.11
N ASN A 148 -33.01 3.19 3.17
CA ASN A 148 -31.98 3.28 2.12
C ASN A 148 -30.79 2.33 2.30
N GLY A 149 -30.77 1.53 3.37
CA GLY A 149 -29.66 0.61 3.62
C GLY A 149 -29.57 0.06 5.03
N SER A 150 -28.48 -0.66 5.31
CA SER A 150 -28.16 -1.17 6.64
C SER A 150 -26.66 -1.33 6.85
N GLY A 151 -26.18 -1.02 8.05
CA GLY A 151 -24.80 -1.28 8.46
C GLY A 151 -24.73 -2.22 9.66
N LYS A 152 -23.84 -3.20 9.62
CA LYS A 152 -23.58 -4.14 10.72
C LYS A 152 -22.09 -4.43 10.88
N ILE A 153 -21.70 -4.69 12.13
CA ILE A 153 -20.39 -5.21 12.48
C ILE A 153 -20.60 -6.35 13.47
N GLY A 154 -20.06 -7.53 13.17
CA GLY A 154 -20.19 -8.71 14.04
C GLY A 154 -19.51 -8.51 15.39
N SER A 155 -18.26 -8.03 15.41
CA SER A 155 -17.60 -7.69 16.67
C SER A 155 -16.46 -6.68 16.53
N ILE A 156 -16.16 -5.99 17.62
CA ILE A 156 -14.95 -5.19 17.83
C ILE A 156 -14.30 -5.65 19.13
N ASP A 157 -13.03 -6.05 19.08
CA ASP A 157 -12.24 -6.53 20.22
C ASP A 157 -10.97 -5.70 20.35
N LEU A 158 -10.67 -5.21 21.55
CA LEU A 158 -9.42 -4.52 21.87
C LEU A 158 -8.89 -5.08 23.20
N VAL A 159 -7.62 -5.49 23.18
CA VAL A 159 -6.96 -6.21 24.28
C VAL A 159 -5.69 -5.49 24.71
N ASN A 160 -5.57 -5.33 26.02
CA ASN A 160 -4.47 -4.70 26.75
C ASN A 160 -4.00 -3.38 26.10
N PRO A 161 -4.91 -2.39 25.91
CA PRO A 161 -4.49 -1.06 25.48
C PRO A 161 -3.57 -0.40 26.51
N SER A 162 -2.75 0.56 26.04
CA SER A 162 -2.03 1.49 26.91
C SER A 162 -3.00 2.27 27.80
N PRO A 163 -2.55 2.86 28.92
CA PRO A 163 -3.40 3.73 29.75
C PRO A 163 -4.07 4.84 28.95
N GLU A 164 -3.32 5.49 28.05
CA GLU A 164 -3.78 6.58 27.20
C GLU A 164 -4.83 6.10 26.19
N THR A 165 -4.60 4.95 25.55
CA THR A 165 -5.58 4.34 24.62
C THR A 165 -6.84 3.88 25.37
N ALA A 166 -6.70 3.30 26.57
CA ALA A 166 -7.83 2.90 27.40
C ALA A 166 -8.70 4.10 27.82
N ASN A 167 -8.04 5.21 28.20
CA ASN A 167 -8.72 6.44 28.59
C ASN A 167 -9.42 7.11 27.39
N TRP A 168 -8.78 7.11 26.21
CA TRP A 168 -9.41 7.55 24.97
C TRP A 168 -10.64 6.70 24.62
N VAL A 169 -10.57 5.37 24.74
CA VAL A 169 -11.77 4.53 24.53
C VAL A 169 -12.85 4.82 25.57
N ALA A 170 -12.48 5.08 26.83
CA ALA A 170 -13.41 5.42 27.90
C ALA A 170 -14.18 6.72 27.62
N SER A 171 -13.52 7.74 27.07
CA SER A 171 -14.16 9.03 26.75
C SER A 171 -15.27 8.89 25.71
N LEU A 172 -15.21 7.87 24.84
CA LEU A 172 -16.24 7.60 23.83
C LEU A 172 -17.64 7.30 24.42
N PHE A 173 -17.72 6.95 25.70
CA PHE A 173 -18.96 6.70 26.44
C PHE A 173 -19.47 7.92 27.23
N SER A 174 -18.72 9.02 27.19
CA SER A 174 -19.09 10.27 27.85
C SER A 174 -19.87 11.19 26.91
N GLU A 175 -20.46 12.25 27.48
CA GLU A 175 -21.02 13.38 26.72
C GLU A 175 -19.99 14.50 26.50
N ASP A 176 -18.78 14.32 27.06
CA ASP A 176 -17.70 15.30 26.95
C ASP A 176 -17.05 15.22 25.56
N GLU A 177 -16.36 16.30 25.17
CA GLU A 177 -15.56 16.35 23.95
C GLU A 177 -14.54 15.20 23.94
N VAL A 178 -14.54 14.43 22.85
CA VAL A 178 -13.62 13.30 22.69
C VAL A 178 -12.23 13.87 22.40
N PRO A 179 -11.21 13.58 23.23
CA PRO A 179 -9.84 14.02 22.95
C PRO A 179 -9.30 13.34 21.69
N ASP A 180 -8.26 13.94 21.13
CA ASP A 180 -7.54 13.37 19.98
C ASP A 180 -7.09 11.93 20.25
N LEU A 181 -7.04 11.13 19.18
CA LEU A 181 -6.50 9.78 19.25
C LEU A 181 -5.05 9.84 19.77
N PRO A 182 -4.64 8.95 20.69
CA PRO A 182 -3.24 8.89 21.09
C PRO A 182 -2.34 8.61 19.90
N GLU A 183 -1.15 9.21 19.89
CA GLU A 183 -0.15 9.05 18.84
C GLU A 183 1.14 8.45 19.40
N GLY A 184 2.00 7.98 18.49
CA GLY A 184 3.31 7.45 18.83
C GLY A 184 3.25 6.30 19.84
N ASP A 185 4.11 6.35 20.86
CA ASP A 185 4.18 5.34 21.92
C ASP A 185 2.90 5.27 22.79
N ALA A 186 2.09 6.33 22.80
CA ALA A 186 0.85 6.36 23.57
C ALA A 186 -0.25 5.50 22.91
N LEU A 187 -0.16 5.25 21.59
CA LEU A 187 -1.01 4.30 20.88
C LEU A 187 -0.40 2.91 20.92
N ALA A 188 -0.82 2.09 21.87
CA ALA A 188 -0.31 0.72 21.99
C ALA A 188 -1.38 -0.23 22.49
N PHE A 189 -1.33 -1.48 22.01
CA PHE A 189 -2.21 -2.57 22.42
C PHE A 189 -1.65 -3.92 21.98
N ASP A 190 -2.05 -4.98 22.68
CA ASP A 190 -1.67 -6.34 22.30
C ASP A 190 -2.46 -6.86 21.10
N HIS A 191 -3.74 -6.50 20.99
CA HIS A 191 -4.59 -6.93 19.88
C HIS A 191 -5.77 -5.98 19.70
N TRP A 192 -6.08 -5.68 18.45
CA TRP A 192 -7.30 -5.01 18.03
C TRP A 192 -7.87 -5.76 16.82
N ALA A 193 -9.18 -5.99 16.79
CA ALA A 193 -9.82 -6.59 15.63
C ALA A 193 -11.25 -6.12 15.45
N VAL A 194 -11.65 -6.00 14.19
CA VAL A 194 -13.02 -5.77 13.73
C VAL A 194 -13.41 -6.95 12.84
N LYS A 195 -14.59 -7.54 13.05
CA LYS A 195 -15.02 -8.73 12.31
C LYS A 195 -16.42 -8.58 11.76
N ASP A 196 -16.63 -9.19 10.60
CA ASP A 196 -17.91 -9.30 9.91
C ASP A 196 -18.55 -7.93 9.70
N VAL A 197 -17.82 -7.03 9.02
CA VAL A 197 -18.35 -5.74 8.55
C VAL A 197 -19.24 -6.01 7.35
N ASP A 198 -20.46 -5.50 7.36
CA ASP A 198 -21.47 -5.69 6.32
C ASP A 198 -22.33 -4.43 6.20
N PHE A 199 -22.05 -3.65 5.17
CA PHE A 199 -22.82 -2.48 4.79
C PHE A 199 -23.57 -2.79 3.49
N ARG A 200 -24.85 -2.41 3.46
CA ARG A 200 -25.73 -2.56 2.31
C ARG A 200 -26.39 -1.22 2.01
N ILE A 201 -26.42 -0.86 0.74
CA ILE A 201 -27.15 0.27 0.18
C ILE A 201 -28.29 -0.31 -0.64
N ASP A 202 -29.49 0.21 -0.43
CA ASP A 202 -30.72 -0.17 -1.10
C ASP A 202 -31.57 1.10 -1.27
N ASP A 203 -31.13 1.99 -2.16
CA ASP A 203 -31.79 3.28 -2.39
C ASP A 203 -33.03 3.09 -3.29
N PRO A 204 -34.18 3.67 -2.94
CA PRO A 204 -35.39 3.62 -3.77
C PRO A 204 -35.23 4.19 -5.18
N ASP A 205 -34.23 5.04 -5.45
CA ASP A 205 -33.89 5.56 -6.77
C ASP A 205 -33.09 4.54 -7.64
N GLY A 206 -32.77 3.37 -7.08
CA GLY A 206 -32.24 2.20 -7.79
C GLY A 206 -30.73 1.96 -7.61
N GLU A 207 -30.07 2.71 -6.72
CA GLU A 207 -28.71 2.44 -6.29
C GLU A 207 -28.69 1.26 -5.32
N GLU A 208 -27.97 0.20 -5.68
CA GLU A 208 -27.79 -0.97 -4.85
C GLU A 208 -26.31 -1.23 -4.64
N GLY A 209 -25.92 -1.52 -3.40
CA GLY A 209 -24.52 -1.69 -3.05
C GLY A 209 -24.30 -2.63 -1.87
N THR A 210 -23.17 -3.33 -1.88
CA THR A 210 -22.69 -4.09 -0.73
C THR A 210 -21.21 -3.85 -0.53
N PHE A 211 -20.82 -3.56 0.71
CA PHE A 211 -19.44 -3.48 1.15
C PHE A 211 -19.27 -4.39 2.36
N THR A 212 -18.40 -5.39 2.25
CA THR A 212 -18.15 -6.34 3.34
C THR A 212 -16.67 -6.49 3.60
N ILE A 213 -16.32 -6.69 4.88
CA ILE A 213 -14.98 -7.08 5.31
C ILE A 213 -15.13 -8.22 6.30
N GLY A 214 -14.47 -9.35 6.05
CA GLY A 214 -14.49 -10.49 6.95
C GLY A 214 -13.77 -10.20 8.28
N THR A 215 -12.55 -9.66 8.23
CA THR A 215 -11.79 -9.27 9.44
C THR A 215 -10.85 -8.14 9.11
N ILE A 216 -10.60 -7.27 10.09
CA ILE A 216 -9.46 -6.36 10.20
C ILE A 216 -8.81 -6.70 11.56
N GLU A 217 -7.49 -6.80 11.63
CA GLU A 217 -6.77 -7.23 12.84
C GLU A 217 -5.40 -6.56 12.92
N VAL A 218 -5.06 -5.95 14.06
CA VAL A 218 -3.69 -5.51 14.35
C VAL A 218 -3.25 -6.21 15.63
N THR A 219 -2.06 -6.79 15.63
CA THR A 219 -1.53 -7.52 16.79
C THR A 219 -0.14 -7.01 17.16
N GLY A 220 0.03 -6.77 18.47
CA GLY A 220 1.28 -6.35 19.09
C GLY A 220 1.74 -4.98 18.63
N LEU A 221 0.86 -3.97 18.68
CA LEU A 221 1.22 -2.58 18.39
C LEU A 221 1.93 -1.97 19.60
N LYS A 222 3.20 -1.61 19.44
CA LYS A 222 4.03 -0.98 20.48
C LYS A 222 5.18 -0.22 19.84
N GLU A 223 5.49 0.96 20.36
CA GLU A 223 6.59 1.79 19.84
C GLU A 223 6.45 2.02 18.32
N GLN A 224 5.23 2.33 17.88
CA GLN A 224 4.84 2.50 16.47
C GLN A 224 5.09 1.27 15.57
N ALA A 225 5.48 0.12 16.11
CA ALA A 225 5.66 -1.11 15.35
C ALA A 225 4.53 -2.10 15.62
N ALA A 226 3.96 -2.67 14.55
CA ALA A 226 2.97 -3.73 14.62
C ALA A 226 3.56 -5.08 14.20
N ALA A 227 3.38 -6.11 15.04
CA ALA A 227 3.88 -7.45 14.71
C ALA A 227 3.09 -8.10 13.55
N LEU A 228 1.80 -7.83 13.45
CA LEU A 228 0.91 -8.25 12.37
C LEU A 228 -0.15 -7.19 12.13
N MET A 229 -0.41 -6.87 10.87
CA MET A 229 -1.54 -6.06 10.45
C MET A 229 -2.30 -6.82 9.38
N LYS A 230 -3.59 -7.05 9.64
CA LYS A 230 -4.48 -8.00 9.00
C LYS A 230 -5.82 -7.48 8.50
N LEU A 231 -6.27 -7.97 7.34
CA LEU A 231 -7.57 -7.80 6.72
C LEU A 231 -7.83 -9.02 5.82
N ASP A 232 -9.06 -9.48 5.84
CA ASP A 232 -9.51 -10.65 5.10
C ASP A 232 -10.88 -10.40 4.51
N GLY A 233 -11.06 -10.86 3.28
CA GLY A 233 -12.36 -10.93 2.62
C GLY A 233 -13.01 -9.56 2.49
N LEU A 234 -12.31 -8.60 1.89
CA LEU A 234 -12.91 -7.34 1.48
C LEU A 234 -13.62 -7.55 0.15
N THR A 235 -14.88 -7.15 0.10
CA THR A 235 -15.69 -7.18 -1.12
C THR A 235 -16.47 -5.88 -1.24
N PHE A 236 -16.50 -5.32 -2.43
CA PHE A 236 -17.34 -4.19 -2.79
C PHE A 236 -18.08 -4.56 -4.07
N ASP A 237 -19.40 -4.41 -4.10
CA ASP A 237 -20.25 -4.61 -5.28
C ASP A 237 -21.29 -3.50 -5.29
N MET A 238 -21.16 -2.56 -6.22
CA MET A 238 -22.01 -1.38 -6.32
C MET A 238 -22.54 -1.23 -7.74
N PHE A 239 -23.78 -0.76 -7.85
CA PHE A 239 -24.42 -0.40 -9.10
C PHE A 239 -24.92 1.04 -9.04
N ASP A 240 -24.43 1.87 -9.96
CA ASP A 240 -24.91 3.23 -10.19
C ASP A 240 -25.86 3.23 -11.41
N PRO A 241 -27.16 3.53 -11.22
CA PRO A 241 -28.15 3.55 -12.29
C PRO A 241 -28.06 4.79 -13.19
N VAL A 242 -27.45 5.89 -12.73
CA VAL A 242 -27.27 7.13 -13.51
C VAL A 242 -26.18 6.93 -14.55
N GLU A 243 -25.07 6.31 -14.15
CA GLU A 243 -23.96 5.99 -15.04
C GLU A 243 -24.09 4.63 -15.74
N ASP A 244 -25.11 3.83 -15.38
CA ASP A 244 -25.30 2.43 -15.79
C ASP A 244 -24.00 1.62 -15.60
N THR A 245 -23.37 1.84 -14.44
CA THR A 245 -22.01 1.38 -14.17
C THR A 245 -22.02 0.44 -12.98
N LYS A 246 -21.49 -0.76 -13.21
CA LYS A 246 -21.27 -1.75 -12.17
C LYS A 246 -19.80 -1.77 -11.77
N MET A 247 -19.56 -1.71 -10.46
CA MET A 247 -18.23 -1.86 -9.88
C MET A 247 -18.24 -3.07 -8.94
N LYS A 248 -17.28 -3.98 -9.14
CA LYS A 248 -16.96 -5.05 -8.20
C LYS A 248 -15.48 -4.97 -7.86
N LEU A 249 -15.15 -5.15 -6.60
CA LEU A 249 -13.79 -5.31 -6.12
C LEU A 249 -13.79 -6.42 -5.09
N ASN A 250 -12.89 -7.38 -5.23
CA ASN A 250 -12.66 -8.40 -4.22
C ASN A 250 -11.17 -8.42 -3.86
N LEU A 251 -10.91 -8.61 -2.57
CA LEU A 251 -9.59 -8.81 -2.02
C LEU A 251 -9.69 -9.93 -0.99
N ALA A 252 -9.17 -11.11 -1.34
CA ALA A 252 -9.26 -12.27 -0.46
C ALA A 252 -8.47 -12.05 0.84
N SER A 253 -7.22 -11.59 0.73
CA SER A 253 -6.40 -11.12 1.84
C SER A 253 -5.16 -10.41 1.29
N ILE A 254 -4.47 -9.67 2.13
CA ILE A 254 -3.06 -9.28 2.00
C ILE A 254 -2.31 -9.79 3.26
N GLU A 255 -1.04 -9.53 3.59
CA GLU A 255 -0.39 -9.82 4.87
C GLU A 255 0.74 -8.89 5.16
N MET A 256 0.73 -8.13 6.25
CA MET A 256 1.91 -7.35 6.64
C MET A 256 2.40 -7.77 8.03
N ARG A 257 3.70 -8.07 8.12
CA ARG A 257 4.37 -8.45 9.37
C ARG A 257 5.50 -7.50 9.70
N GLY A 258 5.67 -7.24 11.00
CA GLY A 258 6.73 -6.38 11.52
C GLY A 258 6.73 -4.99 10.88
N ALA A 259 5.53 -4.43 10.69
CA ALA A 259 5.34 -3.13 10.07
C ALA A 259 5.78 -2.03 11.04
N ASP A 260 6.50 -1.05 10.52
CA ASP A 260 6.87 0.18 11.23
C ASP A 260 5.92 1.29 10.80
N LEU A 261 4.94 1.59 11.65
CA LEU A 261 3.93 2.62 11.37
C LEU A 261 4.51 4.03 11.42
N GLY A 262 5.63 4.25 12.11
CA GLY A 262 6.29 5.56 12.12
C GLY A 262 6.70 5.95 10.69
N LEU A 263 7.32 5.00 9.97
CA LEU A 263 7.71 5.18 8.57
C LEU A 263 6.52 5.25 7.59
N LEU A 264 5.36 4.70 7.96
CA LEU A 264 4.16 4.71 7.12
C LEU A 264 3.28 5.95 7.36
N THR A 265 3.39 6.60 8.53
CA THR A 265 2.58 7.76 8.91
C THR A 265 3.27 9.09 8.61
N ASP A 266 4.61 9.15 8.65
CA ASP A 266 5.39 10.29 8.15
C ASP A 266 5.23 10.50 6.62
N ALA A 267 4.62 9.51 5.93
CA ALA A 267 4.32 9.50 4.51
C ALA A 267 2.91 9.99 4.14
N SER A 268 2.04 10.22 5.13
CA SER A 268 0.60 10.41 4.91
C SER A 268 0.09 11.59 5.73
N GLU A 269 0.11 12.80 5.15
CA GLU A 269 -0.74 13.88 5.66
C GLU A 269 -2.17 13.80 5.10
N ASP A 270 -2.47 12.93 4.12
CA ASP A 270 -3.87 12.69 3.69
C ASP A 270 -4.09 11.29 3.02
N ALA A 271 -4.16 10.24 3.85
CA ALA A 271 -4.26 8.83 3.44
C ALA A 271 -5.49 8.44 2.56
N ALA A 272 -6.35 9.41 2.20
CA ALA A 272 -7.48 9.23 1.30
C ALA A 272 -7.13 9.40 -0.19
N ASP A 273 -5.93 9.89 -0.53
CA ASP A 273 -5.49 10.08 -1.92
C ASP A 273 -4.85 8.81 -2.53
N PRO A 274 -5.39 8.27 -3.65
CA PRO A 274 -4.77 7.17 -4.40
C PRO A 274 -3.33 7.44 -4.86
N GLU A 275 -2.92 8.70 -5.03
CA GLU A 275 -1.54 9.08 -5.35
C GLU A 275 -0.60 8.82 -4.17
N GLU A 276 -1.05 9.01 -2.92
CA GLU A 276 -0.25 8.73 -1.71
C GLU A 276 -0.04 7.24 -1.45
N VAL A 277 -1.00 6.38 -1.80
CA VAL A 277 -0.80 4.90 -1.74
C VAL A 277 0.32 4.46 -2.69
N SER A 278 0.45 5.13 -3.84
CA SER A 278 1.56 4.91 -4.77
C SER A 278 2.89 5.46 -4.23
N GLN A 279 2.86 6.56 -3.49
CA GLN A 279 4.02 7.10 -2.77
C GLN A 279 4.46 6.20 -1.62
N MET A 280 3.53 5.60 -0.86
CA MET A 280 3.82 4.64 0.21
C MET A 280 4.53 3.38 -0.32
N MET A 281 4.10 2.87 -1.48
CA MET A 281 4.79 1.77 -2.18
C MET A 281 6.15 2.18 -2.73
N ASN A 282 6.34 3.46 -3.08
CA ASN A 282 7.65 4.01 -3.46
C ASN A 282 8.58 4.20 -2.26
N LEU A 283 8.06 4.67 -1.11
CA LEU A 283 8.80 4.91 0.14
C LEU A 283 9.32 3.61 0.77
N ALA A 284 8.54 2.54 0.72
CA ALA A 284 8.97 1.18 1.06
C ALA A 284 10.18 0.68 0.23
N GLY A 285 10.46 1.32 -0.91
CA GLY A 285 11.62 1.06 -1.76
C GLY A 285 12.79 2.03 -1.58
N GLN A 286 12.64 3.11 -0.80
CA GLN A 286 13.65 4.18 -0.69
C GLN A 286 14.76 3.86 0.32
N ASP A 287 14.44 3.23 1.46
CA ASP A 287 15.46 2.69 2.37
C ASP A 287 15.62 1.17 2.21
N PRO A 288 16.57 0.69 1.40
CA PRO A 288 16.86 -0.73 1.29
C PRO A 288 17.39 -1.35 2.59
N ALA A 289 17.79 -0.55 3.59
CA ALA A 289 18.17 -0.99 4.93
C ALA A 289 16.99 -1.04 5.91
N ASN A 290 15.88 -0.35 5.62
CA ASN A 290 14.67 -0.38 6.44
C ASN A 290 13.39 -0.16 5.61
N PRO A 291 12.91 -1.18 4.88
CA PRO A 291 11.72 -1.06 4.03
C PRO A 291 10.40 -0.90 4.82
N GLY A 292 10.43 -0.79 6.16
CA GLY A 292 9.25 -0.58 7.01
C GLY A 292 8.41 -1.83 7.26
N TYR A 293 8.82 -3.02 6.80
CA TYR A 293 8.14 -4.30 7.06
C TYR A 293 9.11 -5.49 7.06
N GLU A 294 8.66 -6.67 7.49
CA GLU A 294 9.39 -7.95 7.35
C GLU A 294 8.88 -8.78 6.17
N SER A 295 7.57 -8.82 5.97
CA SER A 295 6.95 -9.47 4.82
C SER A 295 5.63 -8.82 4.46
N LEU A 296 5.36 -8.76 3.15
CA LEU A 296 4.10 -8.38 2.54
C LEU A 296 3.57 -9.56 1.70
N THR A 297 2.32 -9.96 1.87
CA THR A 297 1.62 -10.90 0.99
C THR A 297 0.35 -10.25 0.46
N LEU A 298 -0.09 -10.55 -0.74
CA LEU A 298 -1.41 -10.18 -1.26
C LEU A 298 -1.94 -11.38 -2.01
N ASN A 299 -3.21 -11.71 -1.79
CA ASN A 299 -3.89 -12.86 -2.35
C ASN A 299 -5.26 -12.45 -2.89
N GLY A 300 -5.52 -12.85 -4.14
CA GLY A 300 -6.83 -12.74 -4.78
C GLY A 300 -7.37 -11.33 -4.78
N PHE A 301 -6.65 -10.39 -5.39
CA PHE A 301 -7.20 -9.10 -5.75
C PHE A 301 -7.82 -9.19 -7.14
N ASP A 302 -9.10 -8.87 -7.26
CA ASP A 302 -9.78 -8.71 -8.52
C ASP A 302 -10.69 -7.48 -8.50
N MET A 303 -10.81 -6.84 -9.65
CA MET A 303 -11.67 -5.68 -9.85
C MET A 303 -12.37 -5.81 -11.20
N ASP A 304 -13.65 -5.49 -11.26
CA ASP A 304 -14.45 -5.36 -12.47
C ASP A 304 -15.17 -4.02 -12.44
N MET A 305 -14.77 -3.10 -13.31
CA MET A 305 -15.35 -1.77 -13.44
C MET A 305 -15.93 -1.59 -14.84
N ALA A 306 -17.25 -1.73 -14.96
CA ALA A 306 -18.00 -1.61 -16.21
C ALA A 306 -17.34 -2.36 -17.39
N GLY A 307 -16.92 -3.62 -17.16
CA GLY A 307 -16.31 -4.48 -18.16
C GLY A 307 -14.80 -4.36 -18.28
N VAL A 308 -14.11 -3.53 -17.50
CA VAL A 308 -12.64 -3.59 -17.36
C VAL A 308 -12.30 -4.43 -16.14
N LYS A 309 -11.54 -5.51 -16.35
CA LYS A 309 -11.19 -6.46 -15.32
C LYS A 309 -9.71 -6.46 -15.03
N ILE A 310 -9.33 -6.26 -13.77
CA ILE A 310 -7.97 -6.37 -13.27
C ILE A 310 -7.92 -7.58 -12.32
N ASP A 311 -6.92 -8.44 -12.48
CA ASP A 311 -6.70 -9.62 -11.63
C ASP A 311 -5.23 -9.69 -11.22
N LEU A 312 -4.98 -9.70 -9.91
CA LEU A 312 -3.69 -9.96 -9.26
C LEU A 312 -3.89 -11.13 -8.29
N PRO A 313 -3.62 -12.38 -8.74
CA PRO A 313 -3.86 -13.56 -7.93
C PRO A 313 -3.02 -13.58 -6.66
N LYS A 314 -1.77 -13.12 -6.75
CA LYS A 314 -0.82 -13.16 -5.65
C LYS A 314 0.35 -12.20 -5.85
N LEU A 315 0.77 -11.54 -4.78
CA LEU A 315 2.03 -10.80 -4.66
C LEU A 315 2.69 -11.18 -3.33
N VAL A 316 3.99 -11.44 -3.31
CA VAL A 316 4.74 -11.73 -2.07
C VAL A 316 6.04 -10.96 -2.11
N SER A 317 6.30 -10.17 -1.07
CA SER A 317 7.58 -9.52 -0.81
C SER A 317 8.07 -9.89 0.60
N ALA A 318 9.37 -10.12 0.75
CA ALA A 318 9.96 -10.46 2.03
C ALA A 318 11.36 -9.85 2.20
N VAL A 319 11.66 -9.50 3.45
CA VAL A 319 12.94 -8.92 3.85
C VAL A 319 13.85 -10.00 4.40
N GLY A 320 15.03 -10.13 3.80
CA GLY A 320 16.08 -11.03 4.22
C GLY A 320 16.99 -10.34 5.23
N ARG A 321 17.22 -11.01 6.38
CA ARG A 321 18.08 -10.51 7.45
C ARG A 321 19.33 -11.37 7.64
N ASP A 322 20.38 -10.76 8.17
CA ASP A 322 21.62 -11.43 8.58
C ASP A 322 21.52 -11.99 10.03
N LYS A 323 22.62 -12.58 10.52
CA LYS A 323 22.68 -13.14 11.89
C LYS A 323 22.63 -12.10 13.01
N LYS A 324 22.87 -10.82 12.70
CA LYS A 324 22.76 -9.69 13.63
C LYS A 324 21.41 -9.00 13.53
N ASN A 325 20.48 -9.56 12.75
CA ASN A 325 19.16 -9.01 12.46
C ASN A 325 19.17 -7.74 11.58
N GLY A 326 20.29 -7.43 10.92
CA GLY A 326 20.37 -6.35 9.94
C GLY A 326 19.69 -6.75 8.63
N VAL A 327 19.00 -5.79 7.97
CA VAL A 327 18.41 -5.99 6.65
C VAL A 327 19.52 -6.08 5.61
N VAL A 328 19.49 -7.13 4.79
CA VAL A 328 20.52 -7.40 3.77
C VAL A 328 19.94 -7.80 2.42
N ALA A 329 18.63 -8.01 2.33
CA ALA A 329 17.95 -8.32 1.07
C ALA A 329 16.46 -7.96 1.12
N VAL A 330 15.89 -7.69 -0.05
CA VAL A 330 14.44 -7.68 -0.26
C VAL A 330 14.15 -8.52 -1.51
N LYS A 331 13.16 -9.40 -1.42
CA LYS A 331 12.76 -10.29 -2.50
C LYS A 331 11.26 -10.18 -2.74
N THR A 332 10.89 -9.82 -3.96
CA THR A 332 9.52 -9.93 -4.47
C THR A 332 9.46 -11.16 -5.37
N GLU A 333 8.66 -12.15 -4.98
CA GLU A 333 8.42 -13.35 -5.79
C GLU A 333 7.77 -12.97 -7.13
N PRO A 334 7.98 -13.77 -8.20
CA PRO A 334 7.30 -13.55 -9.45
C PRO A 334 5.78 -13.44 -9.28
N PHE A 335 5.21 -12.32 -9.72
CA PHE A 335 3.79 -12.06 -9.70
C PHE A 335 3.27 -11.80 -11.12
N LYS A 336 1.94 -11.87 -11.27
CA LYS A 336 1.24 -11.62 -12.52
C LYS A 336 0.03 -10.73 -12.25
N VAL A 337 -0.15 -9.72 -13.10
CA VAL A 337 -1.33 -8.87 -13.20
C VAL A 337 -1.93 -9.07 -14.57
N SER A 338 -3.23 -9.35 -14.66
CA SER A 338 -3.95 -9.38 -15.92
C SER A 338 -4.97 -8.25 -16.01
N LEU A 339 -5.03 -7.62 -17.18
CA LEU A 339 -6.06 -6.68 -17.59
C LEU A 339 -6.85 -7.32 -18.74
N THR A 340 -8.13 -7.58 -18.52
CA THR A 340 -9.06 -8.16 -19.50
C THR A 340 -10.25 -7.24 -19.68
N THR A 341 -10.99 -7.44 -20.77
CA THR A 341 -12.18 -6.65 -21.10
C THR A 341 -13.36 -7.56 -21.37
N ASP A 342 -14.53 -7.17 -20.87
CA ASP A 342 -15.84 -7.79 -21.08
C ASP A 342 -16.87 -6.75 -21.55
N GLU A 343 -18.13 -7.17 -21.72
CA GLU A 343 -19.25 -6.27 -22.05
C GLU A 343 -19.38 -5.17 -20.97
N GLY A 344 -19.44 -3.91 -21.41
CA GLY A 344 -19.58 -2.75 -20.54
C GLY A 344 -18.97 -1.48 -21.15
N LYS A 345 -19.40 -0.31 -20.66
CA LYS A 345 -18.99 1.02 -21.19
C LYS A 345 -17.48 1.17 -21.33
N TYR A 346 -16.74 0.84 -20.27
CA TYR A 346 -15.28 0.94 -20.28
C TYR A 346 -14.62 -0.28 -20.91
N GLY A 347 -15.19 -1.47 -20.71
CA GLY A 347 -14.72 -2.72 -21.31
C GLY A 347 -14.67 -2.68 -22.83
N GLU A 348 -15.75 -2.24 -23.49
CA GLU A 348 -15.80 -2.12 -24.95
C GLU A 348 -14.84 -1.07 -25.51
N GLN A 349 -14.72 0.08 -24.82
CA GLN A 349 -13.79 1.14 -25.20
C GLN A 349 -12.33 0.65 -25.13
N LEU A 350 -11.96 0.01 -24.01
CA LEU A 350 -10.63 -0.53 -23.81
C LEU A 350 -10.37 -1.68 -24.79
N ALA A 351 -11.33 -2.57 -25.02
CA ALA A 351 -11.21 -3.67 -25.98
C ALA A 351 -10.87 -3.15 -27.39
N GLY A 352 -11.51 -2.05 -27.81
CA GLY A 352 -11.19 -1.38 -29.08
C GLY A 352 -9.75 -0.84 -29.13
N GLN A 353 -9.26 -0.27 -28.04
CA GLN A 353 -7.88 0.22 -27.94
C GLN A 353 -6.85 -0.92 -27.92
N LEU A 354 -7.12 -1.98 -27.14
CA LEU A 354 -6.29 -3.17 -27.11
C LEU A 354 -6.23 -3.83 -28.50
N ALA A 355 -7.38 -3.96 -29.18
CA ALA A 355 -7.43 -4.51 -30.53
C ALA A 355 -6.64 -3.67 -31.54
N MET A 356 -6.65 -2.33 -31.41
CA MET A 356 -5.82 -1.43 -32.23
C MET A 356 -4.32 -1.68 -32.00
N LEU A 357 -3.93 -1.97 -30.75
CA LEU A 357 -2.57 -2.32 -30.38
C LEU A 357 -2.25 -3.81 -30.64
N GLY A 358 -3.22 -4.62 -31.06
CA GLY A 358 -3.03 -6.05 -31.34
C GLY A 358 -3.06 -6.95 -30.10
N TYR A 359 -3.66 -6.50 -29.00
CA TYR A 359 -3.89 -7.26 -27.78
C TYR A 359 -5.35 -7.65 -27.61
N GLN A 360 -5.58 -8.80 -26.95
CA GLN A 360 -6.90 -9.22 -26.47
C GLN A 360 -7.03 -9.02 -24.95
N GLU A 361 -5.92 -9.25 -24.26
CA GLU A 361 -5.72 -9.02 -22.83
C GLU A 361 -4.29 -8.48 -22.67
N LEU A 362 -4.02 -7.77 -21.58
CA LEU A 362 -2.66 -7.47 -21.16
C LEU A 362 -2.32 -8.35 -19.97
N GLU A 363 -1.19 -9.01 -20.04
CA GLU A 363 -0.64 -9.81 -18.95
C GLU A 363 0.74 -9.24 -18.62
N LEU A 364 0.83 -8.58 -17.47
CA LEU A 364 2.07 -8.06 -16.93
C LEU A 364 2.58 -9.02 -15.86
N SER A 365 3.87 -9.26 -15.84
CA SER A 365 4.53 -10.00 -14.77
C SER A 365 5.78 -9.28 -14.31
N GLY A 366 6.17 -9.51 -13.08
CA GLY A 366 7.37 -8.90 -12.53
C GLY A 366 7.95 -9.71 -11.40
N ALA A 367 9.22 -9.47 -11.10
CA ALA A 367 9.91 -10.00 -9.93
C ALA A 367 11.00 -9.03 -9.51
N GLY A 368 11.41 -9.12 -8.24
CA GLY A 368 12.45 -8.27 -7.69
C GLY A 368 13.35 -9.02 -6.73
N TYR A 369 14.64 -8.75 -6.80
CA TYR A 369 15.61 -9.18 -5.81
C TYR A 369 16.75 -8.17 -5.68
N GLN A 370 16.83 -7.56 -4.51
CA GLN A 370 17.91 -6.68 -4.14
C GLN A 370 18.65 -7.19 -2.91
N THR A 371 19.92 -6.84 -2.82
CA THR A 371 20.76 -7.06 -1.64
C THR A 371 21.40 -5.75 -1.20
N TYR A 372 21.67 -5.64 0.09
CA TYR A 372 22.24 -4.44 0.71
C TYR A 372 23.43 -4.81 1.60
N ASP A 373 24.55 -4.09 1.45
CA ASP A 373 25.71 -4.16 2.33
C ASP A 373 25.86 -2.86 3.13
N GLU A 374 25.51 -2.92 4.41
CA GLU A 374 25.55 -1.79 5.33
C GLU A 374 26.95 -1.14 5.46
N ALA A 375 28.03 -1.92 5.33
CA ALA A 375 29.39 -1.44 5.55
C ALA A 375 29.93 -0.60 4.38
N SER A 376 29.50 -0.94 3.16
CA SER A 376 29.84 -0.20 1.94
C SER A 376 28.70 0.70 1.44
N ASP A 377 27.55 0.66 2.11
CA ASP A 377 26.30 1.31 1.71
C ASP A 377 25.87 0.94 0.29
N LEU A 378 26.07 -0.32 -0.09
CA LEU A 378 25.98 -0.77 -1.47
C LEU A 378 24.72 -1.60 -1.69
N THR A 379 23.81 -1.10 -2.52
CA THR A 379 22.64 -1.83 -3.00
C THR A 379 22.97 -2.51 -4.32
N THR A 380 22.56 -3.77 -4.47
CA THR A 380 22.79 -4.57 -5.68
C THR A 380 21.50 -5.23 -6.15
N TYR A 381 21.07 -4.89 -7.37
CA TYR A 381 20.04 -5.55 -8.15
C TYR A 381 20.70 -6.52 -9.12
N LYS A 382 20.46 -7.81 -8.93
CA LYS A 382 21.04 -8.83 -9.80
C LYS A 382 20.20 -8.98 -11.07
N LYS A 383 20.87 -8.91 -12.21
CA LYS A 383 20.28 -9.17 -13.53
C LYS A 383 19.61 -10.55 -13.55
N GLY A 384 18.45 -10.66 -14.18
CA GLY A 384 17.66 -11.88 -14.31
C GLY A 384 16.72 -12.15 -13.14
N GLU A 385 16.89 -11.42 -12.03
CA GLU A 385 16.04 -11.53 -10.83
C GLU A 385 15.21 -10.26 -10.59
N ASN A 386 15.40 -9.24 -11.43
CA ASN A 386 14.63 -7.99 -11.43
C ASN A 386 14.12 -7.73 -12.84
N PHE A 387 12.83 -7.96 -13.06
CA PHE A 387 12.24 -7.81 -14.39
C PHE A 387 10.79 -7.35 -14.34
N TRP A 388 10.37 -6.75 -15.46
CA TRP A 388 8.99 -6.47 -15.81
C TRP A 388 8.74 -7.02 -17.21
N GLU A 389 7.66 -7.75 -17.41
CA GLU A 389 7.36 -8.39 -18.66
C GLU A 389 5.89 -8.18 -19.01
N LEU A 390 5.64 -7.55 -20.16
CA LEU A 390 4.35 -7.57 -20.82
C LEU A 390 4.35 -8.73 -21.81
N LYS A 391 3.53 -9.74 -21.55
CA LYS A 391 3.39 -10.91 -22.42
C LYS A 391 3.03 -10.49 -23.85
N ASP A 392 3.68 -11.14 -24.81
CA ASP A 392 3.57 -10.82 -26.24
C ASP A 392 3.90 -9.34 -26.52
N GLY A 393 4.70 -8.68 -25.69
CA GLY A 393 5.05 -7.27 -25.81
C GLY A 393 6.54 -7.08 -25.66
N PHE A 394 7.02 -7.06 -24.42
CA PHE A 394 8.43 -6.90 -24.11
C PHE A 394 8.77 -7.46 -22.74
N ARG A 395 10.06 -7.72 -22.49
CA ARG A 395 10.63 -7.95 -21.17
C ARG A 395 11.74 -6.96 -20.89
N ILE A 396 11.58 -6.17 -19.84
CA ILE A 396 12.61 -5.29 -19.28
C ILE A 396 13.28 -6.03 -18.14
N ASP A 397 14.59 -6.20 -18.21
CA ASP A 397 15.43 -6.77 -17.16
C ASP A 397 16.41 -5.70 -16.69
N PHE A 398 16.53 -5.54 -15.37
CA PHE A 398 17.33 -4.51 -14.75
C PHE A 398 18.39 -5.12 -13.83
N GLY A 399 19.62 -4.67 -13.96
CA GLY A 399 20.69 -4.93 -13.03
C GLY A 399 21.37 -3.62 -12.66
N ALA A 400 21.69 -3.43 -11.40
CA ALA A 400 22.40 -2.24 -10.96
C ALA A 400 23.15 -2.48 -9.67
N GLN A 401 24.15 -1.66 -9.46
CA GLN A 401 24.86 -1.54 -8.22
C GLN A 401 25.10 -0.07 -7.95
N TYR A 402 24.59 0.43 -6.84
CA TYR A 402 24.77 1.82 -6.44
C TYR A 402 25.02 1.92 -4.93
N ALA A 403 25.65 3.01 -4.52
CA ALA A 403 25.78 3.41 -3.13
C ALA A 403 25.07 4.73 -2.85
N GLY A 404 24.94 5.10 -1.57
CA GLY A 404 24.25 6.31 -1.14
C GLY A 404 22.83 6.06 -0.62
N ALA A 405 22.43 4.80 -0.43
CA ALA A 405 21.08 4.45 0.04
C ALA A 405 20.71 5.12 1.36
N LYS A 406 21.65 5.15 2.32
CA LYS A 406 21.42 5.84 3.60
C LYS A 406 21.20 7.34 3.43
N ALA A 407 22.00 7.98 2.59
CA ALA A 407 21.87 9.41 2.33
C ALA A 407 20.58 9.74 1.57
N MET A 408 20.12 8.85 0.67
CA MET A 408 18.83 8.97 0.00
C MET A 408 17.66 8.79 0.98
N ALA A 409 17.77 7.89 1.95
CA ALA A 409 16.76 7.69 2.99
C ALA A 409 16.72 8.82 4.04
N GLU A 410 17.86 9.47 4.31
CA GLU A 410 17.96 10.63 5.22
C GLU A 410 17.58 11.96 4.55
N ALA A 411 17.56 12.01 3.21
CA ALA A 411 17.08 13.16 2.45
C ALA A 411 15.55 13.17 2.51
N ASP A 412 15.01 13.73 3.59
CA ASP A 412 13.58 13.78 3.91
C ASP A 412 12.68 14.19 2.72
N ALA A 413 11.49 13.58 2.73
CA ALA A 413 10.38 13.75 1.80
C ALA A 413 10.05 15.22 1.54
N SER A 414 10.47 15.72 0.37
CA SER A 414 9.87 16.91 -0.23
C SER A 414 8.48 16.54 -0.74
N ASP A 415 7.48 17.40 -0.50
CA ASP A 415 6.16 17.29 -1.13
C ASP A 415 6.20 17.46 -2.66
N ASP A 416 7.34 17.91 -3.22
CA ASP A 416 7.57 17.98 -4.66
C ASP A 416 8.32 16.74 -5.17
N PRO A 417 7.66 15.87 -5.98
CA PRO A 417 8.28 14.69 -6.57
C PRO A 417 9.54 15.00 -7.42
N ALA A 418 9.65 16.21 -7.97
CA ALA A 418 10.82 16.63 -8.74
C ALA A 418 12.03 16.90 -7.83
N ASP A 419 11.80 17.49 -6.65
CA ASP A 419 12.86 17.74 -5.66
C ASP A 419 13.31 16.43 -5.01
N MET A 420 12.37 15.52 -4.69
CA MET A 420 12.71 14.17 -4.22
C MET A 420 13.59 13.40 -5.22
N LEU A 421 13.23 13.46 -6.51
CA LEU A 421 14.03 12.81 -7.56
C LEU A 421 15.41 13.47 -7.68
N GLY A 422 15.49 14.80 -7.55
CA GLY A 422 16.75 15.55 -7.53
C GLY A 422 17.66 15.10 -6.40
N ASP A 423 17.16 15.10 -5.17
CA ASP A 423 17.91 14.74 -3.96
C ASP A 423 18.32 13.26 -3.94
N THR A 424 17.43 12.38 -4.42
CA THR A 424 17.74 10.95 -4.60
C THR A 424 18.89 10.78 -5.59
N LEU A 425 18.82 11.45 -6.74
CA LEU A 425 19.87 11.39 -7.74
C LEU A 425 21.17 11.98 -7.19
N ASP A 426 21.16 13.11 -6.50
CA ASP A 426 22.39 13.75 -6.01
C ASP A 426 23.21 12.88 -5.06
N ASN A 427 22.52 12.07 -4.25
CA ASN A 427 23.12 11.15 -3.30
C ASN A 427 23.50 9.79 -3.92
N MET A 428 23.04 9.49 -5.13
CA MET A 428 23.30 8.22 -5.80
C MET A 428 24.71 8.13 -6.39
N ILE A 429 25.42 7.05 -6.07
CA ILE A 429 26.74 6.74 -6.62
C ILE A 429 26.65 5.43 -7.41
N ILE A 430 26.73 5.50 -8.74
CA ILE A 430 26.59 4.34 -9.62
C ILE A 430 27.93 3.59 -9.73
N HIS A 431 27.92 2.30 -9.40
CA HIS A 431 29.02 1.36 -9.65
C HIS A 431 28.82 0.60 -10.95
N ASN A 432 27.59 0.15 -11.22
CA ASN A 432 27.21 -0.40 -12.51
C ASN A 432 25.69 -0.29 -12.71
N MET A 433 25.29 -0.28 -13.97
CA MET A 433 23.90 -0.41 -14.41
C MET A 433 23.87 -1.21 -15.70
N GLU A 434 22.84 -2.03 -15.85
CA GLU A 434 22.53 -2.80 -17.03
C GLU A 434 21.01 -2.84 -17.20
N LEU A 435 20.54 -2.30 -18.31
CA LEU A 435 19.14 -2.36 -18.73
C LEU A 435 19.07 -3.20 -20.00
N SER A 436 18.25 -4.24 -20.00
CA SER A 436 17.94 -5.05 -21.19
C SER A 436 16.45 -4.95 -21.49
N ILE A 437 16.09 -4.63 -22.72
CA ILE A 437 14.72 -4.63 -23.24
C ILE A 437 14.66 -5.66 -24.35
N ASP A 438 14.03 -6.79 -24.08
CA ASP A 438 13.73 -7.83 -25.05
C ASP A 438 12.36 -7.57 -25.68
N ASP A 439 12.34 -7.21 -26.97
CA ASP A 439 11.09 -6.98 -27.68
C ASP A 439 10.48 -8.30 -28.16
N ASP A 440 9.25 -8.56 -27.75
CA ASP A 440 8.40 -9.67 -28.21
C ASP A 440 7.25 -9.14 -29.08
N GLY A 441 7.60 -8.21 -29.98
CA GLY A 441 6.70 -7.59 -30.93
C GLY A 441 5.97 -6.33 -30.45
N PHE A 442 6.37 -5.72 -29.33
CA PHE A 442 5.83 -4.43 -28.92
C PHE A 442 6.11 -3.34 -29.96
N MET A 443 7.35 -3.24 -30.44
CA MET A 443 7.75 -2.25 -31.46
C MET A 443 6.91 -2.40 -32.73
N ASP A 444 6.66 -3.64 -33.16
CA ASP A 444 5.83 -3.91 -34.33
C ASP A 444 4.39 -3.43 -34.15
N ARG A 445 3.80 -3.72 -32.99
CA ARG A 445 2.45 -3.26 -32.62
C ARG A 445 2.37 -1.73 -32.55
N ALA A 446 3.34 -1.08 -31.90
CA ALA A 446 3.39 0.37 -31.77
C ALA A 446 3.44 1.08 -33.14
N PHE A 447 4.30 0.61 -34.05
CA PHE A 447 4.36 1.17 -35.40
C PHE A 447 3.08 0.92 -36.20
N ASN A 448 2.47 -0.26 -36.07
CA ASN A 448 1.22 -0.57 -36.76
C ASN A 448 0.06 0.30 -36.25
N ALA A 449 -0.04 0.51 -34.94
CA ALA A 449 -1.06 1.36 -34.34
C ALA A 449 -0.89 2.83 -34.76
N TYR A 450 0.33 3.37 -34.65
CA TYR A 450 0.62 4.75 -35.09
C TYR A 450 0.40 4.95 -36.60
N ALA A 451 0.76 3.96 -37.43
CA ALA A 451 0.49 3.97 -38.86
C ALA A 451 -1.00 4.01 -39.18
N ALA A 452 -1.80 3.19 -38.48
CA ALA A 452 -3.25 3.19 -38.62
C ALA A 452 -3.88 4.54 -38.26
N GLN A 453 -3.35 5.24 -37.25
CA GLN A 453 -3.82 6.56 -36.83
C GLN A 453 -3.36 7.69 -37.76
N SER A 454 -2.10 7.64 -38.21
CA SER A 454 -1.48 8.69 -39.04
C SER A 454 -1.76 8.53 -40.55
N GLY A 455 -2.28 7.37 -40.96
CA GLY A 455 -2.53 7.03 -42.37
C GLY A 455 -1.26 6.79 -43.19
N GLN A 456 -0.11 6.63 -42.53
CA GLN A 456 1.19 6.35 -43.14
C GLN A 456 1.45 4.84 -43.17
N ASP A 457 2.42 4.42 -43.97
CA ASP A 457 2.89 3.04 -43.94
C ASP A 457 3.82 2.80 -42.72
N PRO A 458 3.69 1.68 -41.97
CA PRO A 458 4.55 1.40 -40.81
C PRO A 458 6.05 1.42 -41.14
N GLN A 459 6.46 0.95 -42.33
CA GLN A 459 7.87 0.99 -42.75
C GLN A 459 8.33 2.42 -43.04
N GLU A 460 7.47 3.28 -43.58
CA GLU A 460 7.82 4.69 -43.77
C GLU A 460 8.10 5.38 -42.43
N ILE A 461 7.28 5.13 -41.41
CA ILE A 461 7.48 5.68 -40.06
C ILE A 461 8.78 5.15 -39.45
N ARG A 462 9.04 3.84 -39.56
CA ARG A 462 10.32 3.26 -39.10
C ARG A 462 11.52 3.90 -39.78
N ASN A 463 11.44 4.10 -41.09
CA ASN A 463 12.52 4.71 -41.86
C ASN A 463 12.74 6.17 -41.45
N GLN A 464 11.67 6.92 -41.15
CA GLN A 464 11.77 8.28 -40.63
C GLN A 464 12.45 8.32 -39.26
N LEU A 465 12.02 7.47 -38.32
CA LEU A 465 12.62 7.42 -36.98
C LEU A 465 14.08 6.96 -37.03
N THR A 466 14.38 5.93 -37.83
CA THR A 466 15.75 5.44 -38.05
C THR A 466 16.63 6.53 -38.68
N GLY A 467 16.10 7.28 -39.65
CA GLY A 467 16.79 8.42 -40.25
C GLY A 467 17.08 9.52 -39.23
N LEU A 468 16.13 9.82 -38.34
CA LEU A 468 16.30 10.81 -37.27
C LEU A 468 17.37 10.37 -36.26
N LEU A 469 17.33 9.11 -35.81
CA LEU A 469 18.33 8.54 -34.90
C LEU A 469 19.73 8.51 -35.54
N ALA A 470 19.83 8.21 -36.83
CA ALA A 470 21.09 8.27 -37.56
C ALA A 470 21.67 9.71 -37.65
N MET A 471 20.82 10.73 -37.56
CA MET A 471 21.25 12.13 -37.50
C MET A 471 21.57 12.61 -36.08
N ALA A 472 21.21 11.86 -35.03
CA ALA A 472 21.42 12.27 -33.64
C ALA A 472 22.88 12.62 -33.31
N PRO A 473 23.91 11.84 -33.75
CA PRO A 473 25.31 12.21 -33.51
C PRO A 473 25.71 13.54 -34.16
N MET A 474 25.11 13.88 -35.32
CA MET A 474 25.37 15.16 -35.99
C MET A 474 24.68 16.32 -35.26
N MET A 475 23.48 16.11 -34.71
CA MET A 475 22.78 17.15 -33.94
C MET A 475 23.41 17.38 -32.57
N ALA A 476 23.95 16.32 -31.96
CA ALA A 476 24.72 16.40 -30.73
C ALA A 476 26.18 16.87 -30.96
N ALA A 477 26.58 17.16 -32.21
CA ALA A 477 27.92 17.67 -32.49
C ALA A 477 28.11 19.03 -31.81
N GLY A 478 29.02 19.09 -30.83
CA GLY A 478 29.27 20.28 -30.03
C GLY A 478 28.53 20.32 -28.69
N SER A 479 27.80 19.27 -28.30
CA SER A 479 27.24 19.12 -26.95
C SER A 479 28.29 18.78 -25.88
N GLY A 480 29.52 18.46 -26.31
CA GLY A 480 30.60 18.00 -25.43
C GLY A 480 30.53 16.49 -25.12
N ILE A 481 29.45 15.79 -25.47
CA ILE A 481 29.34 14.34 -25.25
C ILE A 481 30.32 13.58 -26.16
N ASP A 482 30.93 12.52 -25.63
CA ASP A 482 31.84 11.65 -26.39
C ASP A 482 31.19 11.12 -27.70
N PRO A 483 31.78 11.44 -28.87
CA PRO A 483 31.27 10.98 -30.16
C PRO A 483 31.17 9.45 -30.28
N GLU A 484 32.04 8.68 -29.60
CA GLU A 484 32.00 7.21 -29.64
C GLU A 484 30.79 6.67 -28.90
N LEU A 485 30.46 7.25 -27.73
CA LEU A 485 29.27 6.90 -26.96
C LEU A 485 28.00 7.21 -27.77
N LEU A 486 27.90 8.43 -28.31
CA LEU A 486 26.76 8.84 -29.14
C LEU A 486 26.58 7.93 -30.35
N THR A 487 27.68 7.58 -31.03
CA THR A 487 27.64 6.72 -32.20
C THR A 487 27.15 5.32 -31.85
N GLU A 488 27.64 4.73 -30.76
CA GLU A 488 27.23 3.39 -30.34
C GLU A 488 25.78 3.34 -29.88
N ALA A 489 25.36 4.28 -29.01
CA ALA A 489 23.98 4.41 -28.56
C ALA A 489 23.02 4.59 -29.75
N SER A 490 23.35 5.51 -30.67
CA SER A 490 22.54 5.76 -31.86
C SER A 490 22.46 4.53 -32.78
N THR A 491 23.56 3.78 -32.89
CA THR A 491 23.61 2.55 -33.70
C THR A 491 22.76 1.44 -33.09
N ALA A 492 22.88 1.21 -31.78
CA ALA A 492 22.08 0.22 -31.05
C ALA A 492 20.58 0.54 -31.12
N LEU A 493 20.20 1.78 -30.82
CA LEU A 493 18.81 2.26 -30.90
C LEU A 493 18.25 2.18 -32.33
N SER A 494 19.02 2.64 -33.33
CA SER A 494 18.60 2.55 -34.74
C SER A 494 18.41 1.10 -35.17
N SER A 495 19.31 0.20 -34.74
CA SER A 495 19.18 -1.23 -35.02
C SER A 495 17.96 -1.84 -34.35
N PHE A 496 17.67 -1.49 -33.09
CA PHE A 496 16.51 -1.97 -32.35
C PHE A 496 15.20 -1.50 -33.01
N VAL A 497 15.11 -0.23 -33.42
CA VAL A 497 13.96 0.30 -34.17
C VAL A 497 13.75 -0.41 -35.51
N THR A 498 14.85 -0.74 -36.22
CA THR A 498 14.78 -1.37 -37.55
C THR A 498 14.46 -2.85 -37.47
N SER A 499 15.09 -3.56 -36.54
CA SER A 499 15.00 -5.01 -36.34
C SER A 499 15.06 -5.28 -34.84
N PRO A 500 13.92 -5.17 -34.13
CA PRO A 500 13.88 -5.31 -32.69
C PRO A 500 14.27 -6.73 -32.26
N LYS A 501 15.04 -6.79 -31.19
CA LYS A 501 15.51 -8.00 -30.50
C LYS A 501 15.71 -7.64 -29.02
N THR A 502 16.85 -7.97 -28.41
CA THR A 502 17.21 -7.48 -27.08
C THR A 502 18.12 -6.26 -27.15
N LEU A 503 17.60 -5.07 -26.86
CA LEU A 503 18.39 -3.86 -26.64
C LEU A 503 19.01 -3.91 -25.25
N THR A 504 20.34 -3.91 -25.14
CA THR A 504 21.06 -3.84 -23.86
C THR A 504 21.88 -2.58 -23.78
N ILE A 505 21.71 -1.81 -22.72
CA ILE A 505 22.51 -0.63 -22.36
C ILE A 505 23.21 -0.92 -21.05
N LYS A 506 24.53 -0.74 -21.01
CA LYS A 506 25.35 -0.94 -19.82
C LYS A 506 26.17 0.31 -19.51
N LEU A 507 26.30 0.57 -18.23
CA LEU A 507 27.20 1.55 -17.65
C LEU A 507 28.02 0.81 -16.60
N ALA A 508 29.34 0.79 -16.75
CA ALA A 508 30.26 0.17 -15.79
C ALA A 508 31.47 1.08 -15.59
N PRO A 509 31.28 2.23 -14.92
CA PRO A 509 32.33 3.23 -14.78
C PRO A 509 33.60 2.66 -14.15
N ALA A 510 34.77 3.10 -14.63
CA ALA A 510 36.06 2.66 -14.09
C ALA A 510 36.26 3.10 -12.62
N GLU A 511 35.66 4.23 -12.25
CA GLU A 511 35.52 4.73 -10.89
C GLU A 511 34.03 5.01 -10.63
N PRO A 512 33.49 4.73 -9.43
CA PRO A 512 32.08 4.96 -9.12
C PRO A 512 31.66 6.40 -9.44
N LEU A 513 30.53 6.54 -10.13
CA LEU A 513 30.04 7.80 -10.65
C LEU A 513 28.98 8.37 -9.72
N ALA A 514 29.34 9.43 -8.98
CA ALA A 514 28.37 10.21 -8.22
C ALA A 514 27.51 11.04 -9.18
N MET A 515 26.20 10.89 -9.11
CA MET A 515 25.26 11.55 -10.03
C MET A 515 25.21 13.07 -9.85
N SER A 516 25.41 13.58 -8.64
CA SER A 516 25.64 15.02 -8.36
C SER A 516 26.78 15.61 -9.20
N THR A 517 27.83 14.82 -9.48
CA THR A 517 28.93 15.29 -10.34
C THR A 517 28.54 15.44 -11.79
N LEU A 518 27.48 14.76 -12.25
CA LEU A 518 26.91 14.95 -13.58
C LEU A 518 26.11 16.26 -13.66
N ALA A 519 25.33 16.57 -12.63
CA ALA A 519 24.52 17.78 -12.57
C ALA A 519 25.38 19.06 -12.55
N ASP A 520 26.48 19.04 -11.79
CA ASP A 520 27.41 20.16 -11.65
C ASP A 520 28.44 20.28 -12.80
N MET A 521 28.38 19.39 -13.80
CA MET A 521 29.40 19.32 -14.83
C MET A 521 29.24 20.41 -15.90
N GLU A 522 30.11 21.42 -15.86
CA GLU A 522 30.14 22.46 -16.89
C GLU A 522 30.61 21.96 -18.27
N ASP A 523 31.37 20.86 -18.32
CA ASP A 523 31.89 20.27 -19.56
C ASP A 523 31.77 18.72 -19.57
N PRO A 524 30.78 18.16 -20.29
CA PRO A 524 30.56 16.71 -20.35
C PRO A 524 31.63 15.95 -21.16
N SER A 525 32.60 16.64 -21.80
CA SER A 525 33.67 15.98 -22.56
C SER A 525 34.63 15.15 -21.73
N ALA A 526 34.61 15.32 -20.41
CA ALA A 526 35.33 14.48 -19.47
C ALA A 526 34.74 13.07 -19.33
N LEU A 527 33.48 12.85 -19.69
CA LEU A 527 32.76 11.58 -19.64
C LEU A 527 32.95 10.79 -20.95
N THR A 528 34.11 10.16 -21.08
CA THR A 528 34.37 9.31 -22.23
C THR A 528 33.69 7.95 -22.10
N LYS A 529 33.42 7.30 -23.24
CA LYS A 529 32.90 5.92 -23.30
C LYS A 529 33.73 4.97 -22.43
N GLU A 530 35.06 5.08 -22.52
CA GLU A 530 35.99 4.24 -21.75
C GLU A 530 35.87 4.48 -20.24
N LYS A 531 35.78 5.74 -19.80
CA LYS A 531 35.61 6.07 -18.37
C LYS A 531 34.28 5.58 -17.81
N LEU A 532 33.22 5.69 -18.59
CA LEU A 532 31.89 5.23 -18.23
C LEU A 532 31.72 3.71 -18.34
N GLY A 533 32.67 3.01 -18.97
CA GLY A 533 32.52 1.61 -19.36
C GLY A 533 31.23 1.37 -20.15
N PHE A 534 30.81 2.37 -20.94
CA PHE A 534 29.53 2.35 -21.63
C PHE A 534 29.53 1.31 -22.74
N SER A 535 28.44 0.54 -22.83
CA SER A 535 28.15 -0.26 -24.01
C SER A 535 26.67 -0.28 -24.35
N ALA A 536 26.34 -0.25 -25.65
CA ALA A 536 24.98 -0.47 -26.13
C ALA A 536 24.95 -1.43 -27.32
N ALA A 537 24.02 -2.39 -27.30
CA ALA A 537 23.89 -3.39 -28.35
C ALA A 537 22.43 -3.82 -28.53
N ASN A 538 22.09 -4.30 -29.74
CA ASN A 538 20.82 -4.94 -30.06
C ASN A 538 21.12 -6.31 -30.65
N GLU A 539 20.97 -7.39 -29.87
CA GLU A 539 21.46 -8.73 -30.22
C GLU A 539 20.39 -9.80 -30.28
#